data_AF-A0A562CKC6-F1
#
_entry.id   AF-A0A562CKC6-F1
#
_cell.length_a   1.000
_cell.length_b   1.000
_cell.length_c   1.000
_cell.angle_alpha   90.00
_cell.angle_beta   90.00
_cell.angle_gamma   90.00
#
_symmetry.space_group_name_H-M   'P 1'
#
loop_
_entity.id
_entity.type
_entity.pdbx_description
1 polymer ?
#
loop_
_entity_poly.entity_id
_entity_poly.type
_entity_poly.pdbx_seq_one_letter_code
_entity_poly.pdbx_strand_id
1 'polypeptide(L)'
;MDLSGFDGPLPILHVCGTLVEPRKGFVEKLHRQDTTKTREDRRLILPDRVANLLQERMHRVPPPRPDAPIFATRTGNWISPSNMRTRLRRAIERSVATGDPRDREIDGTTLHTLRRTVGTLLTHEVSLDAAREQLGHRDPSITYQHYVGKRSVAPDVRTTLAQLLVAPPSKTDGDAEEPTSPNSTKPSRVA
;
A
#
# COMPACT_ATOMS: atom_id res chain seq x y z
N MET A 1 7.63 11.60 -3.02
CA MET A 1 8.03 10.56 -2.06
C MET A 1 9.42 10.18 -2.46
N ASP A 2 10.34 10.21 -1.53
CA ASP A 2 11.67 9.66 -1.73
C ASP A 2 11.72 8.30 -1.04
N LEU A 3 12.24 7.29 -1.73
CA LEU A 3 12.31 5.92 -1.25
C LEU A 3 13.77 5.62 -0.94
N SER A 4 14.09 5.43 0.34
CA SER A 4 15.45 5.08 0.77
C SER A 4 15.42 3.85 1.67
N GLY A 5 16.47 3.02 1.58
CA GLY A 5 16.70 1.93 2.53
C GLY A 5 15.79 0.71 2.40
N PHE A 6 15.18 0.47 1.24
CA PHE A 6 14.35 -0.73 1.01
C PHE A 6 15.10 -2.06 1.17
N ASP A 7 16.41 -2.05 0.90
CA ASP A 7 17.27 -3.23 1.01
C ASP A 7 17.91 -3.35 2.42
N GLY A 8 17.52 -2.46 3.34
CA GLY A 8 17.96 -2.46 4.74
C GLY A 8 16.94 -3.12 5.69
N PRO A 9 17.33 -3.41 6.95
CA PRO A 9 16.45 -4.04 7.95
C PRO A 9 15.24 -3.17 8.36
N LEU A 10 15.25 -1.89 7.97
CA LEU A 10 14.24 -0.89 8.29
C LEU A 10 13.91 -0.09 7.01
N PRO A 11 12.99 -0.58 6.16
CA PRO A 11 12.59 0.16 4.96
C PRO A 11 11.85 1.44 5.35
N ILE A 12 12.32 2.59 4.85
CA ILE A 12 11.78 3.91 5.21
C ILE A 12 11.16 4.62 3.99
N LEU A 13 9.92 5.06 4.15
CA LEU A 13 9.25 5.95 3.23
C LEU A 13 9.35 7.40 3.69
N HIS A 14 9.89 8.28 2.84
CA HIS A 14 9.92 9.71 3.10
C HIS A 14 8.76 10.45 2.41
N VAL A 15 7.86 11.00 3.23
CA VAL A 15 6.73 11.82 2.80
C VAL A 15 7.13 13.29 2.87
N CYS A 16 7.66 13.81 1.76
CA CYS A 16 8.25 15.14 1.63
C CYS A 16 7.61 16.00 0.51
N GLY A 17 6.30 15.88 0.30
CA GLY A 17 5.64 16.67 -0.72
C GLY A 17 4.21 16.24 -0.99
N THR A 18 3.49 17.09 -1.71
CA THR A 18 2.10 16.85 -2.10
C THR A 18 1.88 17.13 -3.58
N LEU A 19 0.81 16.57 -4.13
CA LEU A 19 0.38 16.91 -5.49
C LEU A 19 -0.60 18.07 -5.44
N VAL A 20 -0.35 19.07 -6.28
CA VAL A 20 -1.20 20.23 -6.44
C VAL A 20 -2.06 20.03 -7.68
N GLU A 21 -3.37 19.89 -7.48
CA GLU A 21 -4.33 19.69 -8.57
C GLU A 21 -4.50 20.99 -9.40
N PRO A 22 -4.72 20.87 -10.72
CA PRO A 22 -5.06 22.02 -11.54
C PRO A 22 -6.30 22.72 -11.01
N ARG A 23 -6.22 24.04 -10.89
CA ARG A 23 -7.34 24.91 -10.51
C ARG A 23 -7.37 26.07 -11.50
N LYS A 24 -8.49 26.22 -12.21
CA LYS A 24 -8.69 27.27 -13.20
C LYS A 24 -8.33 28.63 -12.60
N GLY A 25 -7.37 29.34 -13.22
CA GLY A 25 -6.88 30.65 -12.77
C GLY A 25 -5.80 30.63 -11.68
N PHE A 26 -5.34 29.46 -11.21
CA PHE A 26 -4.33 29.35 -10.14
C PHE A 26 -3.22 28.34 -10.44
N VAL A 27 -3.57 27.17 -10.97
CA VAL A 27 -2.62 26.09 -11.28
C VAL A 27 -3.03 25.44 -12.59
N GLU A 28 -2.16 25.49 -13.59
CA GLU A 28 -2.48 25.01 -14.94
C GLU A 28 -2.35 23.49 -15.08
N LYS A 29 -1.40 22.87 -14.37
CA LYS A 29 -1.07 21.45 -14.52
C LYS A 29 -0.84 20.79 -13.17
N LEU A 30 -1.18 19.50 -13.10
CA LEU A 30 -0.88 18.66 -11.95
C LEU A 30 0.64 18.56 -11.84
N HIS A 31 1.17 18.98 -10.70
CA HIS A 31 2.59 18.89 -10.42
C HIS A 31 2.83 18.51 -8.97
N ARG A 32 4.02 17.99 -8.70
CA ARG A 32 4.50 17.79 -7.33
C ARG A 32 5.03 19.10 -6.79
N GLN A 33 4.62 19.41 -5.57
CA GLN A 33 5.22 20.42 -4.72
C GLN A 33 6.07 19.72 -3.67
N ASP A 34 7.33 20.13 -3.53
CA ASP A 34 8.31 19.58 -2.57
C ASP A 34 8.06 20.03 -1.13
N THR A 35 6.90 20.63 -0.89
CA THR A 35 6.45 21.06 0.43
C THR A 35 5.13 20.36 0.73
N THR A 36 5.02 19.79 1.91
CA THR A 36 3.73 19.30 2.42
C THR A 36 2.85 20.51 2.82
N LYS A 37 1.53 20.35 2.82
CA LYS A 37 0.61 21.43 3.28
C LYS A 37 0.95 21.95 4.69
N THR A 38 1.66 21.16 5.49
CA THR A 38 2.11 21.49 6.84
C THR A 38 3.57 21.90 6.95
N ARG A 39 4.35 21.93 5.84
CA ARG A 39 5.83 22.15 5.81
C ARG A 39 6.62 21.15 6.67
N GLU A 40 6.05 19.97 6.89
CA GLU A 40 6.64 18.95 7.74
C GLU A 40 6.80 17.66 6.95
N ASP A 41 8.05 17.27 6.81
CA ASP A 41 8.46 16.01 6.26
C ASP A 41 8.25 14.90 7.30
N ARG A 42 7.83 13.72 6.85
CA ARG A 42 7.61 12.58 7.73
C ARG A 42 8.26 11.34 7.17
N ARG A 43 9.05 10.66 8.00
CA ARG A 43 9.62 9.35 7.69
C ARG A 43 8.80 8.26 8.35
N LEU A 44 8.44 7.24 7.57
CA LEU A 44 7.67 6.09 8.01
C LEU A 44 8.47 4.83 7.84
N ILE A 45 8.46 3.99 8.87
CA ILE A 45 8.98 2.63 8.75
C ILE A 45 7.88 1.78 8.09
N LEU A 46 8.19 1.17 6.95
CA LEU A 46 7.24 0.38 6.17
C LEU A 46 7.21 -1.07 6.67
N PRO A 47 6.03 -1.71 6.75
CA PRO A 47 5.98 -3.17 6.87
C PRO A 47 6.66 -3.81 5.65
N ASP A 48 7.39 -4.91 5.85
CA ASP A 48 8.18 -5.56 4.81
C ASP A 48 7.34 -5.91 3.58
N ARG A 49 6.08 -6.33 3.78
CA ARG A 49 5.18 -6.61 2.66
C ARG A 49 4.86 -5.37 1.81
N VAL A 50 4.69 -4.21 2.43
CA VAL A 50 4.52 -2.94 1.67
C VAL A 50 5.80 -2.62 0.93
N ALA A 51 6.96 -2.86 1.56
CA ALA A 51 8.24 -2.63 0.95
C ALA A 51 8.41 -3.51 -0.31
N ASN A 52 8.17 -4.80 -0.19
CA ASN A 52 8.25 -5.75 -1.30
C ASN A 52 7.28 -5.39 -2.43
N LEU A 53 6.03 -5.02 -2.13
CA LEU A 53 5.05 -4.62 -3.15
C LEU A 53 5.48 -3.36 -3.94
N LEU A 54 6.13 -2.40 -3.28
CA LEU A 54 6.64 -1.20 -3.93
C LEU A 54 7.89 -1.52 -4.78
N GLN A 55 8.80 -2.36 -4.29
CA GLN A 55 9.93 -2.87 -5.07
C GLN A 55 9.45 -3.64 -6.30
N GLU A 56 8.59 -4.65 -6.15
CA GLU A 56 8.03 -5.45 -7.25
C GLU A 56 7.41 -4.54 -8.31
N ARG A 57 6.67 -3.51 -7.89
CA ARG A 57 6.10 -2.53 -8.79
C ARG A 57 7.17 -1.77 -9.57
N MET A 58 8.22 -1.28 -8.89
CA MET A 58 9.33 -0.56 -9.54
C MET A 58 10.13 -1.45 -10.48
N HIS A 59 10.28 -2.74 -10.17
CA HIS A 59 10.90 -3.70 -11.09
C HIS A 59 10.03 -3.94 -12.34
N ARG A 60 8.71 -4.09 -12.15
CA ARG A 60 7.76 -4.28 -13.26
C ARG A 60 7.62 -3.05 -14.15
N VAL A 61 7.72 -1.86 -13.57
CA VAL A 61 7.63 -0.58 -14.28
C VAL A 61 8.72 0.35 -13.74
N PRO A 62 9.95 0.24 -14.29
CA PRO A 62 11.08 1.05 -13.86
C PRO A 62 10.78 2.55 -14.02
N PRO A 63 10.95 3.36 -12.96
CA PRO A 63 10.85 4.81 -13.08
C PRO A 63 11.94 5.33 -14.04
N PRO A 64 11.61 6.21 -14.99
CA PRO A 64 12.58 6.70 -15.98
C PRO A 64 13.66 7.63 -15.40
N ARG A 65 13.46 8.10 -14.15
CA ARG A 65 14.37 8.99 -13.42
C ARG A 65 14.11 8.86 -11.91
N PRO A 66 15.09 9.16 -11.04
CA PRO A 66 14.94 8.99 -9.58
C PRO A 66 13.77 9.76 -8.96
N ASP A 67 13.41 10.91 -9.53
CA ASP A 67 12.33 11.77 -9.07
C ASP A 67 10.97 11.45 -9.73
N ALA A 68 10.90 10.43 -10.59
CA ALA A 68 9.66 10.01 -11.24
C ALA A 68 8.69 9.32 -10.25
N PRO A 69 7.37 9.43 -10.48
CA PRO A 69 6.38 8.78 -9.63
C PRO A 69 6.42 7.26 -9.71
N ILE A 70 6.44 6.59 -8.56
CA ILE A 70 6.22 5.13 -8.45
C ILE A 70 4.84 4.74 -9.00
N PHE A 71 3.84 5.57 -8.70
CA PHE A 71 2.48 5.44 -9.21
C PHE A 71 2.26 6.44 -10.35
N ALA A 72 2.67 6.03 -11.56
CA ALA A 72 2.56 6.84 -12.76
C ALA A 72 1.30 6.52 -13.59
N THR A 73 0.84 7.48 -14.38
CA THR A 73 -0.05 7.24 -15.52
C THR A 73 0.68 6.41 -16.58
N ARG A 74 -0.06 5.93 -17.60
CA ARG A 74 0.54 5.27 -18.77
C ARG A 74 1.62 6.11 -19.47
N THR A 75 1.52 7.44 -19.36
CA THR A 75 2.46 8.40 -19.95
C THR A 75 3.60 8.79 -19.01
N GLY A 76 3.75 8.13 -17.84
CA GLY A 76 4.83 8.41 -16.89
C GLY A 76 4.59 9.60 -15.97
N ASN A 77 3.43 10.26 -16.05
CA ASN A 77 3.10 11.45 -15.25
C ASN A 77 2.48 11.09 -13.89
N TRP A 78 2.43 12.07 -12.99
CA TRP A 78 1.72 11.95 -11.71
C TRP A 78 0.23 11.59 -11.93
N ILE A 79 -0.29 10.70 -11.09
CA ILE A 79 -1.73 10.37 -11.07
C ILE A 79 -2.47 11.42 -10.23
N SER A 80 -3.51 12.05 -10.80
CA SER A 80 -4.34 12.98 -10.03
C SER A 80 -5.09 12.25 -8.89
N PRO A 81 -5.39 12.93 -7.77
CA PRO A 81 -6.20 12.36 -6.69
C PRO A 81 -7.52 11.76 -7.17
N SER A 82 -8.23 12.42 -8.09
CA SER A 82 -9.48 11.88 -8.68
C SER A 82 -9.23 10.59 -9.46
N ASN A 83 -8.18 10.53 -10.28
CA ASN A 83 -7.82 9.30 -11.00
C ASN A 83 -7.41 8.17 -10.05
N MET A 84 -6.75 8.48 -8.94
CA MET A 84 -6.41 7.48 -7.92
C MET A 84 -7.67 6.92 -7.26
N ARG A 85 -8.64 7.76 -6.90
CA ARG A 85 -9.95 7.33 -6.36
C ARG A 85 -10.67 6.41 -7.34
N THR A 86 -10.74 6.78 -8.62
CA THR A 86 -11.37 5.95 -9.67
C THR A 86 -10.64 4.61 -9.84
N ARG A 87 -9.31 4.59 -9.81
CA ARG A 87 -8.52 3.34 -9.90
C ARG A 87 -8.79 2.40 -8.73
N LEU A 88 -8.83 2.93 -7.51
CA LEU A 88 -9.17 2.16 -6.32
C LEU A 88 -10.59 1.60 -6.42
N ARG A 89 -11.57 2.44 -6.75
CA ARG A 89 -12.97 2.01 -6.90
C ARG A 89 -13.10 0.86 -7.91
N ARG A 90 -12.49 1.00 -9.10
CA ARG A 90 -12.49 -0.06 -10.11
C ARG A 90 -11.79 -1.34 -9.65
N ALA A 91 -10.76 -1.24 -8.81
CA ALA A 91 -10.09 -2.42 -8.26
C ALA A 91 -11.00 -3.17 -7.28
N ILE A 92 -11.69 -2.44 -6.40
CA ILE A 92 -12.69 -2.98 -5.48
C ILE A 92 -13.85 -3.61 -6.25
N GLU A 93 -14.43 -2.89 -7.23
CA GLU A 93 -15.52 -3.40 -8.09
C GLU A 93 -15.14 -4.76 -8.73
N ARG A 94 -13.90 -4.91 -9.22
CA ARG A 94 -13.41 -6.17 -9.78
C ARG A 94 -13.26 -7.28 -8.73
N SER A 95 -12.82 -6.95 -7.52
CA SER A 95 -12.72 -7.92 -6.42
C SER A 95 -14.11 -8.39 -6.00
N VAL A 96 -15.02 -7.46 -5.74
CA VAL A 96 -16.41 -7.74 -5.35
C VAL A 96 -17.12 -8.61 -6.41
N ALA A 97 -16.85 -8.38 -7.69
CA ALA A 97 -17.40 -9.16 -8.79
C ALA A 97 -16.94 -10.63 -8.81
N THR A 98 -15.88 -11.01 -8.09
CA THR A 98 -15.46 -12.42 -7.95
C THR A 98 -16.45 -13.24 -7.13
N GLY A 99 -17.25 -12.58 -6.28
CA GLY A 99 -18.26 -13.22 -5.44
C GLY A 99 -17.75 -13.79 -4.11
N ASP A 100 -16.45 -13.66 -3.77
CA ASP A 100 -15.96 -14.05 -2.43
C ASP A 100 -16.66 -13.17 -1.37
N PRO A 101 -17.28 -13.77 -0.32
CA PRO A 101 -17.91 -13.01 0.76
C PRO A 101 -16.99 -11.98 1.41
N ARG A 102 -15.68 -12.27 1.53
CA ARG A 102 -14.68 -11.36 2.10
C ARG A 102 -14.45 -10.13 1.23
N ASP A 103 -14.57 -10.29 -0.09
CA ASP A 103 -14.40 -9.20 -1.04
C ASP A 103 -15.61 -8.24 -1.00
N ARG A 104 -16.80 -8.70 -0.56
CA ARG A 104 -17.95 -7.81 -0.37
C ARG A 104 -17.76 -6.84 0.78
N GLU A 105 -16.95 -7.19 1.78
CA GLU A 105 -16.69 -6.32 2.95
C GLU A 105 -15.91 -5.05 2.59
N ILE A 106 -15.15 -5.09 1.50
CA ILE A 106 -14.37 -3.94 1.03
C ILE A 106 -15.15 -3.04 0.07
N ASP A 107 -16.41 -3.37 -0.27
CA ASP A 107 -17.22 -2.54 -1.15
C ASP A 107 -17.41 -1.11 -0.59
N GLY A 108 -17.37 -0.11 -1.48
CA GLY A 108 -17.42 1.30 -1.10
C GLY A 108 -16.17 1.84 -0.37
N THR A 109 -15.12 1.04 -0.18
CA THR A 109 -13.88 1.50 0.47
C THR A 109 -13.22 2.64 -0.31
N THR A 110 -12.82 3.69 0.41
CA THR A 110 -12.12 4.85 -0.15
C THR A 110 -10.72 4.99 0.45
N LEU A 111 -9.87 5.81 -0.17
CA LEU A 111 -8.56 6.18 0.40
C LEU A 111 -8.70 6.80 1.81
N HIS A 112 -9.79 7.54 2.06
CA HIS A 112 -10.05 8.11 3.38
C HIS A 112 -10.43 7.02 4.39
N THR A 113 -11.24 6.04 3.98
CA THR A 113 -11.59 4.88 4.80
C THR A 113 -10.34 4.09 5.16
N LEU A 114 -9.48 3.77 4.19
CA LEU A 114 -8.21 3.06 4.43
C LEU A 114 -7.32 3.81 5.44
N ARG A 115 -7.20 5.12 5.30
CA ARG A 115 -6.45 5.96 6.25
C ARG A 115 -7.06 5.93 7.65
N ARG A 116 -8.40 5.96 7.75
CA ARG A 116 -9.11 5.87 9.03
C ARG A 116 -8.89 4.51 9.68
N THR A 117 -8.97 3.41 8.93
CA THR A 117 -8.70 2.05 9.42
C THR A 117 -7.32 1.95 10.06
N VAL A 118 -6.28 2.49 9.41
CA VAL A 118 -4.93 2.56 9.97
C VAL A 118 -4.92 3.35 11.28
N GLY A 119 -5.57 4.52 11.31
CA GLY A 119 -5.65 5.33 12.53
C GLY A 119 -6.34 4.62 13.69
N THR A 120 -7.48 3.99 13.43
CA THR A 120 -8.26 3.24 14.41
C THR A 120 -7.46 2.05 14.95
N LEU A 121 -6.86 1.25 14.07
CA LEU A 121 -6.04 0.10 14.46
C LEU A 121 -4.91 0.52 15.40
N LEU A 122 -4.15 1.56 15.03
CA LEU A 122 -3.03 2.03 15.86
C LEU A 122 -3.48 2.65 17.17
N THR A 123 -4.62 3.32 17.18
CA THR A 123 -5.18 3.89 18.42
C THR A 123 -5.54 2.78 19.40
N HIS A 124 -6.06 1.66 18.90
CA HIS A 124 -6.49 0.53 19.71
C HIS A 124 -5.32 -0.37 20.15
N GLU A 125 -4.39 -0.66 19.24
CA GLU A 125 -3.33 -1.65 19.46
C GLU A 125 -2.01 -1.05 19.95
N VAL A 126 -1.79 0.25 19.81
CA VAL A 126 -0.52 0.91 20.14
C VAL A 126 -0.76 2.09 21.07
N SER A 127 -1.25 3.21 20.52
CA SER A 127 -1.64 4.41 21.27
C SER A 127 -2.21 5.47 20.33
N LEU A 128 -2.93 6.43 20.92
CA LEU A 128 -3.37 7.63 20.20
C LEU A 128 -2.17 8.40 19.63
N ASP A 129 -1.08 8.56 20.38
CA ASP A 129 0.12 9.28 19.92
C ASP A 129 0.79 8.58 18.73
N ALA A 130 0.89 7.25 18.75
CA ALA A 130 1.41 6.50 17.62
C ALA A 130 0.54 6.67 16.38
N ALA A 131 -0.79 6.66 16.52
CA ALA A 131 -1.69 6.96 15.41
C ALA A 131 -1.49 8.39 14.87
N ARG A 132 -1.27 9.38 15.74
CA ARG A 132 -1.05 10.77 15.35
C ARG A 132 0.26 10.96 14.57
N GLU A 133 1.36 10.41 15.09
CA GLU A 133 2.66 10.41 14.42
C GLU A 133 2.61 9.63 13.11
N GLN A 134 1.94 8.47 13.09
CA GLN A 134 1.76 7.66 11.89
C GLN A 134 0.83 8.31 10.87
N LEU A 135 -0.13 9.16 11.24
CA LEU A 135 -0.98 9.84 10.27
C LEU A 135 -0.45 11.24 9.88
N GLY A 136 0.40 11.85 10.70
CA GLY A 136 0.85 13.23 10.52
C GLY A 136 -0.26 14.25 10.84
N HIS A 137 -1.07 14.00 11.87
CA HIS A 137 -2.10 14.94 12.34
C HIS A 137 -1.50 16.01 13.25
N ARG A 138 -1.66 17.28 12.86
CA ARG A 138 -1.37 18.45 13.72
C ARG A 138 -2.58 18.71 14.61
N ASP A 139 -2.45 18.59 15.93
CA ASP A 139 -3.38 19.28 16.83
C ASP A 139 -2.87 20.67 17.14
N PRO A 140 -3.73 21.69 17.10
CA PRO A 140 -3.51 22.94 17.82
C PRO A 140 -3.83 22.82 19.33
N SER A 141 -4.60 21.81 19.77
CA SER A 141 -5.23 21.83 21.11
C SER A 141 -4.48 21.11 22.23
N ILE A 142 -3.32 20.51 21.97
CA ILE A 142 -2.54 19.81 23.00
C ILE A 142 -1.32 20.64 23.39
N THR A 143 -1.46 21.36 24.50
CA THR A 143 -0.43 22.12 25.23
C THR A 143 0.73 21.25 25.77
N TYR A 144 0.78 19.96 25.40
CA TYR A 144 1.81 18.99 25.75
C TYR A 144 2.93 18.87 24.69
N GLN A 145 2.72 19.41 23.47
CA GLN A 145 3.69 19.33 22.37
C GLN A 145 5.01 20.09 22.61
N HIS A 146 5.09 20.88 23.68
CA HIS A 146 6.33 21.57 24.06
C HIS A 146 7.30 20.74 24.92
N TYR A 147 6.90 19.56 25.43
CA TYR A 147 7.76 18.76 26.32
C TYR A 147 8.34 17.50 25.68
N VAL A 148 7.80 17.02 24.55
CA VAL A 148 8.30 15.83 23.88
C VAL A 148 8.87 16.25 22.53
N GLY A 149 10.20 16.22 22.41
CA GLY A 149 10.91 16.53 21.18
C GLY A 149 10.28 15.78 20.00
N LYS A 150 9.87 16.52 18.98
CA LYS A 150 9.18 15.98 17.82
C LYS A 150 10.06 14.95 17.10
N ARG A 151 9.59 13.70 17.02
CA ARG A 151 10.30 12.65 16.29
C ARG A 151 10.20 12.89 14.78
N SER A 152 11.33 12.84 14.09
CA SER A 152 11.43 12.96 12.63
C SER A 152 11.14 11.65 11.89
N VAL A 153 11.04 10.54 12.63
CA VAL A 153 10.62 9.22 12.17
C VAL A 153 9.44 8.80 13.04
N ALA A 154 8.35 8.35 12.41
CA ALA A 154 7.20 7.77 13.11
C ALA A 154 7.63 6.51 13.90
N PRO A 155 6.88 6.10 14.94
CA PRO A 155 7.25 4.95 15.74
C PRO A 155 7.20 3.67 14.90
N ASP A 156 8.01 2.68 15.24
CA ASP A 156 7.96 1.38 14.57
C ASP A 156 6.65 0.67 14.92
N VAL A 157 5.71 0.70 13.97
CA VAL A 157 4.39 0.07 14.07
C VAL A 157 4.22 -1.02 13.01
N ARG A 158 5.33 -1.53 12.44
CA ARG A 158 5.30 -2.50 11.34
C ARG A 158 4.50 -3.74 11.69
N THR A 159 4.72 -4.30 12.88
CA THR A 159 4.06 -5.53 13.35
C THR A 159 2.54 -5.36 13.38
N THR A 160 2.04 -4.22 13.88
CA THR A 160 0.61 -3.92 13.91
C THR A 160 0.05 -3.73 12.51
N LEU A 161 0.73 -2.97 11.65
CA LEU A 161 0.27 -2.74 10.27
C LEU A 161 0.31 -4.01 9.41
N ALA A 162 1.21 -4.95 9.70
CA ALA A 162 1.31 -6.23 8.98
C ALA A 162 0.03 -7.07 9.12
N GLN A 163 -0.76 -6.87 10.18
CA GLN A 163 -2.06 -7.54 10.37
C GLN A 163 -3.06 -7.21 9.24
N LEU A 164 -2.94 -6.02 8.62
CA LEU A 164 -3.78 -5.61 7.48
C LEU A 164 -3.30 -6.17 6.14
N LEU A 165 -2.13 -6.82 6.12
CA LEU A 165 -1.40 -7.20 4.92
C LEU A 165 -1.27 -8.73 4.84
N VAL A 166 -2.34 -9.47 5.09
CA VAL A 166 -2.34 -10.94 4.93
C VAL A 166 -2.26 -11.31 3.44
N ALA A 167 -1.40 -12.25 3.08
CA ALA A 167 -1.26 -12.70 1.69
C ALA A 167 -2.55 -13.37 1.20
N PRO A 168 -2.95 -13.16 -0.07
CA PRO A 168 -3.99 -14.01 -0.64
C PRO A 168 -3.48 -15.46 -0.57
N PRO A 169 -4.35 -16.44 -0.26
CA PRO A 169 -3.93 -17.83 -0.30
C PRO A 169 -3.39 -18.12 -1.71
N SER A 170 -2.17 -18.66 -1.79
CA SER A 170 -1.64 -19.17 -3.05
C SER A 170 -2.64 -20.18 -3.59
N LYS A 171 -3.09 -20.01 -4.84
CA LYS A 171 -3.79 -21.09 -5.52
C LYS A 171 -2.87 -22.31 -5.47
N THR A 172 -3.25 -23.33 -4.73
CA THR A 172 -2.65 -24.64 -4.84
C THR A 172 -2.91 -25.09 -6.26
N ASP A 173 -1.85 -25.26 -7.05
CA ASP A 173 -1.91 -25.89 -8.37
C ASP A 173 -2.36 -27.34 -8.16
N GLY A 174 -3.67 -27.55 -8.20
CA GLY A 174 -4.28 -28.86 -8.27
C GLY A 174 -4.60 -29.14 -9.72
N ASP A 175 -3.65 -29.72 -10.43
CA ASP A 175 -3.82 -30.64 -11.57
C ASP A 175 -2.46 -31.28 -11.86
N ALA A 176 -1.98 -32.11 -10.92
CA ALA A 176 -0.97 -33.12 -11.21
C ALA A 176 -1.74 -34.39 -11.62
N GLU A 177 -1.88 -34.54 -12.93
CA GLU A 177 -2.36 -35.74 -13.61
C GLU A 177 -1.55 -36.95 -13.12
N GLU A 178 -2.25 -37.88 -12.47
CA GLU A 178 -1.70 -39.10 -11.88
C GLU A 178 -1.20 -40.03 -13.01
N PRO A 179 0.09 -40.42 -13.04
CA PRO A 179 0.59 -41.29 -14.09
C PRO A 179 0.07 -42.71 -13.86
N THR A 180 -0.90 -43.12 -14.68
CA THR A 180 -1.33 -44.51 -14.78
C THR A 180 -0.16 -45.35 -15.29
N SER A 181 0.37 -46.21 -14.42
CA SER A 181 1.29 -47.28 -14.79
C SER A 181 0.63 -48.66 -14.61
N PRO A 182 1.04 -49.65 -15.41
CA PRO A 182 0.20 -50.74 -15.89
C PRO A 182 0.21 -51.92 -14.93
N ASN A 183 -0.93 -52.59 -14.75
CA ASN A 183 -0.97 -53.86 -14.03
C ASN A 183 -1.00 -55.07 -14.98
N SER A 184 -0.23 -56.08 -14.58
CA SER A 184 0.19 -57.25 -15.33
C SER A 184 -0.94 -58.23 -15.68
N THR A 185 -0.82 -58.76 -16.90
CA THR A 185 -0.96 -60.17 -17.28
C THR A 185 -1.30 -61.18 -16.17
N LYS A 186 -2.37 -61.94 -16.37
CA LYS A 186 -2.49 -63.37 -16.02
C LYS A 186 -3.51 -64.08 -16.95
N PRO A 187 -3.47 -65.42 -17.08
CA PRO A 187 -3.39 -66.10 -18.39
C PRO A 187 -4.61 -67.00 -18.69
N SER A 188 -4.50 -67.82 -19.75
CA SER A 188 -5.31 -69.02 -20.06
C SER A 188 -6.54 -68.72 -20.94
N ARG A 189 -6.92 -69.47 -21.98
CA ARG A 189 -6.49 -70.78 -22.51
C ARG A 189 -7.06 -70.94 -23.94
N VAL A 190 -6.32 -71.69 -24.74
CA VAL A 190 -6.68 -72.39 -25.99
C VAL A 190 -8.13 -72.89 -26.08
N ALA A 191 -8.81 -72.59 -27.19
CA ALA A 191 -9.39 -73.55 -28.17
C ALA A 191 -10.09 -72.79 -29.30
#